data_AF-A8II89-F1
#
_entry.id   AF-A8II89-F1
#
_cell.length_a   1.000
_cell.length_b   1.000
_cell.length_c   1.000
_cell.angle_alpha   90.00
_cell.angle_beta   90.00
_cell.angle_gamma   90.00
#
_symmetry.space_group_name_H-M   'P 1'
#
loop_
_entity.id
_entity.type
_entity.pdbx_description
1 polymer ?
#
loop_
_entity_poly.entity_id
_entity_poly.type
_entity_poly.pdbx_seq_one_letter_code
_entity_poly.pdbx_strand_id
1 'polypeptide(L)'
;MMSQLIERMARAAHAHAQTCFPLLEAWENLPPERRAHQRQLMAHALASLSPSDIRELAGTSADLTVLPTRPSEWVLAELQEAALNDDGSRADARRRYRSLIATATIPSAETFQGGA
;
A
#
# COMPACT_ATOMS: atom_id res chain seq x y z
N MET A 1 -14.80 17.08 13.20
CA MET A 1 -14.46 15.72 13.70
C MET A 1 -13.99 14.80 12.55
N MET A 2 -14.80 14.57 11.52
CA MET A 2 -14.40 13.75 10.35
C MET A 2 -13.22 14.30 9.56
N SER A 3 -13.17 15.62 9.32
CA SER A 3 -12.06 16.29 8.63
C SER A 3 -10.72 16.18 9.36
N GLN A 4 -10.74 16.28 10.70
CA GLN A 4 -9.54 16.10 11.53
C GLN A 4 -9.06 14.65 11.53
N LEU A 5 -9.97 13.67 11.49
CA LEU A 5 -9.61 12.26 11.34
C LEU A 5 -8.91 12.01 10.00
N ILE A 6 -9.50 12.47 8.90
CA ILE A 6 -8.93 12.36 7.54
C ILE A 6 -7.53 12.99 7.47
N GLU A 7 -7.34 14.18 8.04
CA GLU A 7 -6.04 14.86 8.10
C GLU A 7 -5.00 14.02 8.86
N ARG A 8 -5.36 13.46 10.03
CA ARG A 8 -4.45 12.60 10.81
C ARG A 8 -4.09 11.32 10.06
N MET A 9 -5.07 10.68 9.42
CA MET A 9 -4.83 9.48 8.61
C MET A 9 -3.90 9.79 7.43
N ALA A 10 -4.11 10.91 6.73
CA ALA A 10 -3.27 11.30 5.61
C ALA A 10 -1.83 11.57 6.04
N ARG A 11 -1.64 12.28 7.16
CA ARG A 11 -0.31 12.52 7.75
C ARG A 11 0.39 11.23 8.16
N ALA A 12 -0.32 10.33 8.85
CA ALA A 12 0.25 9.06 9.29
C ALA A 12 0.63 8.15 8.11
N ALA A 13 -0.23 8.07 7.09
CA ALA A 13 0.05 7.34 5.86
C ALA A 13 1.26 7.92 5.11
N HIS A 14 1.36 9.26 5.01
CA HIS A 14 2.51 9.92 4.39
C HIS A 14 3.81 9.67 5.18
N ALA A 15 3.77 9.79 6.51
CA ALA A 15 4.93 9.52 7.35
C ALA A 15 5.40 8.06 7.19
N HIS A 16 4.48 7.10 7.14
CA HIS A 16 4.84 5.72 6.84
C HIS A 16 5.43 5.57 5.43
N ALA A 17 4.83 6.20 4.42
CA ALA A 17 5.38 6.19 3.07
C ALA A 17 6.81 6.77 3.02
N GLN A 18 7.14 7.79 3.82
CA GLN A 18 8.52 8.32 3.93
C GLN A 18 9.51 7.30 4.50
N THR A 19 9.07 6.40 5.40
CA THR A 19 9.93 5.31 5.90
C THR A 19 10.28 4.31 4.80
N CYS A 20 9.35 4.07 3.88
CA CYS A 20 9.56 3.18 2.72
C CYS A 20 10.29 3.87 1.57
N PHE A 21 10.10 5.19 1.42
CA PHE A 21 10.63 6.01 0.34
C PHE A 21 11.28 7.29 0.90
N PRO A 22 12.56 7.24 1.30
CA PRO A 22 13.23 8.34 2.02
C PRO A 22 13.38 9.65 1.23
N LEU A 23 13.23 9.61 -0.10
CA LEU A 23 13.31 10.78 -0.97
C LEU A 23 12.02 11.62 -0.98
N LEU A 24 10.95 11.14 -0.34
CA LEU A 24 9.70 11.90 -0.23
C LEU A 24 9.86 13.08 0.73
N GLU A 25 9.41 14.25 0.29
CA GLU A 25 9.36 15.47 1.10
C GLU A 25 8.50 15.28 2.37
N ALA A 26 8.88 15.95 3.46
CA ALA A 26 8.10 16.01 4.68
C ALA A 26 6.70 16.59 4.40
N TRP A 27 5.71 16.13 5.16
CA TRP A 27 4.32 16.54 4.99
C TRP A 27 4.12 18.07 4.98
N GLU A 28 4.85 18.78 5.85
CA GLU A 28 4.82 20.23 6.00
C GLU A 28 5.30 20.97 4.74
N ASN A 29 6.19 20.34 3.97
CA ASN A 29 6.78 20.90 2.76
C ASN A 29 5.95 20.59 1.51
N LEU A 30 4.97 19.69 1.60
CA LEU A 30 4.16 19.32 0.45
C LEU A 30 3.30 20.48 -0.05
N PRO A 31 3.20 20.65 -1.39
CA PRO A 31 2.25 21.56 -2.01
C PRO A 31 0.82 21.32 -1.52
N PRO A 32 -0.01 22.37 -1.37
CA PRO A 32 -1.37 22.25 -0.87
C PRO A 32 -2.23 21.30 -1.72
N GLU A 33 -1.99 21.21 -3.02
CA GLU A 33 -2.68 20.31 -3.95
C GLU A 33 -2.37 18.84 -3.63
N ARG A 34 -1.11 18.52 -3.34
CA ARG A 34 -0.71 17.15 -2.96
C ARG A 34 -1.30 16.75 -1.60
N ARG A 35 -1.30 17.67 -0.63
CA ARG A 35 -1.98 17.45 0.67
C ARG A 35 -3.49 17.29 0.49
N ALA A 36 -4.12 18.05 -0.39
CA ALA A 36 -5.54 17.89 -0.71
C ALA A 36 -5.82 16.52 -1.33
N HIS A 37 -5.00 16.08 -2.29
CA HIS A 37 -5.13 14.76 -2.91
C HIS A 37 -5.01 13.62 -1.89
N GLN A 38 -3.99 13.65 -1.03
CA GLN A 38 -3.82 12.59 -0.01
C GLN A 38 -4.98 12.55 0.99
N ARG A 39 -5.53 13.71 1.38
CA ARG A 39 -6.75 13.78 2.20
C ARG A 39 -7.96 13.22 1.48
N GLN A 40 -8.11 13.49 0.19
CA GLN A 40 -9.18 12.93 -0.62
C GLN A 40 -9.09 11.40 -0.74
N LEU A 41 -7.88 10.84 -0.91
CA LEU A 41 -7.68 9.40 -0.91
C LEU A 41 -8.07 8.77 0.43
N MET A 42 -7.68 9.38 1.56
CA MET A 42 -8.08 8.89 2.89
C MET A 42 -9.58 9.03 3.14
N ALA A 43 -10.21 10.11 2.67
CA ALA A 43 -11.65 10.29 2.76
C ALA A 43 -12.39 9.20 1.96
N HIS A 44 -11.92 8.89 0.75
CA HIS A 44 -12.50 7.82 -0.07
C HIS A 44 -12.31 6.45 0.57
N ALA A 45 -11.11 6.16 1.08
CA ALA A 45 -10.83 4.91 1.78
C ALA A 45 -11.75 4.73 3.00
N LEU A 46 -11.88 5.78 3.82
CA LEU A 46 -12.77 5.75 4.99
C LEU A 46 -14.25 5.57 4.58
N ALA A 47 -14.69 6.22 3.50
CA ALA A 47 -16.06 6.08 2.99
C ALA A 47 -16.35 4.69 2.41
N SER A 48 -15.33 3.96 1.97
CA SER A 48 -15.47 2.59 1.47
C SER A 48 -15.55 1.53 2.58
N LEU A 49 -15.25 1.90 3.83
CA LEU A 49 -15.35 0.98 4.96
C LEU A 49 -16.80 0.86 5.43
N SER A 50 -17.24 -0.38 5.58
CA SER A 50 -18.50 -0.71 6.21
C SER A 50 -18.40 -0.63 7.75
N PRO A 51 -19.53 -0.49 8.47
CA PRO A 51 -19.54 -0.55 9.92
C PRO A 51 -19.07 -1.90 10.51
N SER A 52 -19.06 -2.97 9.71
CA SER A 52 -18.43 -4.25 10.08
C SER A 52 -16.91 -4.15 10.01
N ASP A 53 -16.35 -3.55 8.96
CA ASP A 53 -14.90 -3.39 8.79
C ASP A 53 -14.31 -2.54 9.91
N ILE A 54 -15.02 -1.49 10.32
CA ILE A 54 -14.61 -0.63 11.46
C ILE A 54 -14.64 -1.42 12.77
N ARG A 55 -15.62 -2.30 12.97
CA ARG A 55 -15.72 -3.14 14.17
C ARG A 55 -14.64 -4.22 14.21
N GLU A 56 -14.32 -4.81 13.06
CA GLU A 56 -13.21 -5.75 12.92
C GLU A 56 -11.89 -5.06 13.24
N LEU A 57 -11.61 -3.91 12.61
CA LEU A 57 -10.43 -3.09 12.89
C LEU A 57 -10.32 -2.65 14.37
N ALA A 58 -11.44 -2.32 15.01
CA ALA A 58 -11.47 -1.96 16.43
C ALA A 58 -11.29 -3.17 17.37
N GLY A 59 -11.67 -4.37 16.92
CA GLY A 59 -11.50 -5.63 17.65
C GLY A 59 -10.07 -6.18 17.57
N THR A 60 -9.35 -5.92 16.48
CA THR A 60 -7.99 -6.43 16.22
C THR A 60 -6.90 -5.56 16.84
N SER A 61 -7.01 -5.27 18.14
CA SER A 61 -6.05 -4.40 18.85
C SER A 61 -4.64 -4.99 19.04
N ALA A 62 -4.36 -6.22 18.60
CA ALA A 62 -3.09 -6.90 18.90
C ALA A 62 -2.32 -7.54 17.73
N ASP A 63 -2.95 -7.80 16.58
CA ASP A 63 -2.28 -8.49 15.45
C ASP A 63 -2.47 -7.75 14.12
N LEU A 64 -2.18 -6.45 14.11
CA LEU A 64 -1.86 -5.78 12.85
C LEU A 64 -0.48 -6.25 12.43
N THR A 65 -0.42 -7.35 11.67
CA THR A 65 0.75 -7.68 10.86
C THR A 65 1.04 -6.48 9.99
N VAL A 66 2.02 -5.67 10.40
CA VAL A 66 2.74 -4.80 9.47
C VAL A 66 3.13 -5.73 8.33
N LEU A 67 2.72 -5.39 7.11
CA LEU A 67 3.29 -6.01 5.92
C LEU A 67 4.64 -5.31 5.68
N PRO A 68 5.81 -5.79 6.15
CA PRO A 68 7.00 -5.60 5.35
C PRO A 68 6.85 -6.62 4.22
N THR A 69 7.19 -6.29 2.99
CA THR A 69 8.55 -5.88 2.67
C THR A 69 8.46 -5.12 1.36
N ARG A 70 9.36 -4.15 1.16
CA ARG A 70 9.70 -3.64 -0.18
C ARG A 70 9.57 -4.79 -1.19
N PRO A 71 8.77 -4.65 -2.26
CA PRO A 71 8.64 -5.71 -3.26
C PRO A 71 10.04 -6.15 -3.68
N SER A 72 10.25 -7.46 -3.82
CA SER A 72 11.58 -7.99 -4.15
C SER A 72 12.11 -7.33 -5.41
N GLU A 73 13.42 -7.22 -5.54
CA GLU A 73 14.03 -6.58 -6.71
C GLU A 73 13.60 -7.25 -8.03
N TRP A 74 13.30 -8.55 -7.97
CA TRP A 74 12.68 -9.29 -9.07
C TRP A 74 11.26 -8.80 -9.40
N VAL A 75 10.38 -8.61 -8.40
CA VAL A 75 9.04 -8.05 -8.61
C VAL A 75 9.12 -6.62 -9.17
N LEU A 76 10.07 -5.82 -8.70
CA LEU A 76 10.29 -4.47 -9.21
C LEU A 76 10.77 -4.48 -10.67
N ALA A 77 11.71 -5.37 -11.01
CA ALA A 77 12.19 -5.54 -12.38
C ALA A 77 11.08 -6.01 -13.32
N GLU A 78 10.23 -6.95 -12.89
CA GLU A 78 9.10 -7.44 -13.69
C GLU A 78 8.03 -6.36 -13.89
N LEU A 79 7.74 -5.54 -12.87
CA LEU A 79 6.85 -4.39 -12.99
C LEU A 79 7.42 -3.32 -13.93
N GLN A 80 8.73 -3.10 -13.91
CA GLN A 80 9.39 -2.14 -14.79
C GLN A 80 9.40 -2.63 -16.25
N GLU A 81 9.69 -3.89 -16.49
CA GLU A 81 9.58 -4.53 -17.81
C GLU A 81 8.13 -4.53 -18.33
N ALA A 82 7.15 -4.78 -17.46
CA ALA A 82 5.74 -4.72 -17.84
C ALA A 82 5.31 -3.30 -18.23
N ALA A 83 5.85 -2.26 -17.58
CA ALA A 83 5.57 -0.86 -17.92
C ALA A 83 6.26 -0.41 -19.22
N LEU A 84 7.41 -0.99 -19.55
CA LEU A 84 8.17 -0.70 -20.77
C LEU A 84 7.62 -1.43 -22.01
N ASN A 85 7.03 -2.62 -21.82
CA ASN A 85 6.49 -3.47 -22.89
C ASN A 85 4.95 -3.37 -23.04
N ASP A 86 4.29 -2.38 -22.43
CA ASP A 86 2.83 -2.22 -22.45
C ASP A 86 2.32 -1.67 -23.79
N ASP A 87 2.21 -2.53 -24.79
CA ASP A 87 1.46 -2.28 -26.03
C ASP A 87 -0.04 -2.65 -25.90
N GLY A 88 -0.56 -2.94 -24.69
CA GLY A 88 -1.75 -3.81 -24.56
C GLY A 88 -2.78 -3.48 -23.46
N SER A 89 -3.34 -2.27 -23.46
CA SER A 89 -4.53 -1.86 -22.69
C SER A 89 -4.46 -1.95 -21.15
N ARG A 90 -4.98 -0.91 -20.48
CA ARG A 90 -5.10 -0.81 -19.01
C ARG A 90 -5.71 -2.04 -18.31
N ALA A 91 -6.50 -2.85 -19.01
CA ALA A 91 -7.10 -4.06 -18.46
C ALA A 91 -6.09 -5.21 -18.28
N ASP A 92 -5.12 -5.37 -19.18
CA ASP A 92 -4.12 -6.44 -19.10
C ASP A 92 -3.05 -6.11 -18.06
N ALA A 93 -2.59 -4.85 -18.01
CA ALA A 93 -1.73 -4.35 -16.94
C ALA A 93 -2.35 -4.56 -15.55
N ARG A 94 -3.66 -4.28 -15.41
CA ARG A 94 -4.40 -4.49 -14.16
C ARG A 94 -4.56 -5.97 -13.80
N ARG A 95 -4.72 -6.86 -14.80
CA ARG A 95 -4.78 -8.32 -14.58
C ARG A 95 -3.44 -8.85 -14.09
N ARG A 96 -2.33 -8.46 -14.74
CA ARG A 96 -0.98 -8.91 -14.37
C ARG A 96 -0.56 -8.40 -12.99
N TYR A 97 -0.83 -7.13 -12.68
CA TYR A 97 -0.59 -6.56 -11.36
C TYR A 97 -1.32 -7.32 -10.24
N ARG A 98 -2.58 -7.72 -10.47
CA ARG A 98 -3.34 -8.52 -9.51
C ARG A 98 -2.77 -9.93 -9.33
N SER A 99 -2.29 -10.55 -10.41
CA SER A 99 -1.61 -11.85 -10.35
C SER A 99 -0.33 -11.78 -9.53
N LEU A 100 0.45 -10.70 -9.68
CA LEU A 100 1.72 -10.48 -8.97
C LEU A 100 1.52 -10.25 -7.47
N ILE A 101 0.53 -9.45 -7.09
CA ILE A 101 0.18 -9.27 -5.67
C ILE A 101 -0.22 -10.62 -5.05
N ALA A 102 -1.03 -11.42 -5.76
CA ALA A 102 -1.46 -12.72 -5.25
C ALA A 102 -0.27 -13.65 -4.95
N THR A 103 0.74 -13.68 -5.82
CA THR A 103 1.96 -14.47 -5.62
C THR A 103 2.84 -13.93 -4.50
N ALA A 104 2.94 -12.60 -4.36
CA ALA A 104 3.74 -11.95 -3.31
C ALA A 104 3.09 -12.06 -1.91
N THR A 105 1.78 -12.32 -1.82
CA THR A 105 1.05 -12.52 -0.56
C THR A 105 0.99 -13.97 -0.08
N ILE A 106 1.54 -14.93 -0.84
CA ILE A 106 1.66 -16.31 -0.33
C ILE A 106 2.76 -16.29 0.74
N PRO A 107 2.47 -16.65 2.00
CA PRO A 107 3.51 -16.77 3.01
C PRO A 107 4.54 -17.78 2.51
N SER A 108 5.81 -17.41 2.49
CA SER A 108 6.90 -18.33 2.15
C SER A 108 6.92 -19.51 3.12
N ALA A 109 6.17 -20.56 2.79
CA ALA A 109 6.22 -21.84 3.45
C ALA A 109 7.45 -22.62 2.95
N GLU A 110 8.65 -22.06 3.10
CA GLU A 110 9.90 -22.79 2.93
C GLU A 110 10.89 -22.37 4.02
N THR A 111 10.61 -22.82 5.23
CA THR A 111 11.65 -23.16 6.21
C THR A 111 11.45 -24.61 6.58
N PHE A 112 11.88 -25.54 5.72
CA PHE A 112 12.52 -26.81 6.10
C PHE A 112 12.88 -27.66 4.88
N GLN A 113 14.19 -27.81 4.63
CA GLN A 113 14.88 -29.02 4.12
C GLN A 113 16.36 -28.64 4.08
N GLY A 114 17.15 -28.94 5.11
CA GLY A 114 17.64 -30.29 5.39
C GLY A 114 19.12 -30.32 5.04
N GLY A 115 19.96 -29.74 5.92
CA GLY A 115 21.41 -29.81 5.80
C GLY A 115 21.90 -31.22 6.09
N ALA A 116 22.61 -31.80 5.12
CA ALA A 116 23.35 -33.06 5.20
C ALA A 116 24.60 -32.94 6.08
#